data_AF-A0A3D9ZVW8-F1
#
_entry.id   AF-A0A3D9ZVW8-F1
#
_cell.length_a   1.000
_cell.length_b   1.000
_cell.length_c   1.000
_cell.angle_alpha   90.00
_cell.angle_beta   90.00
_cell.angle_gamma   90.00
#
_symmetry.space_group_name_H-M   'P 1'
#
loop_
_entity.id
_entity.type
_entity.pdbx_description
1 polymer ?
#
loop_
_entity_poly.entity_id
_entity_poly.type
_entity_poly.pdbx_seq_one_letter_code
_entity_poly.pdbx_strand_id
1 'polypeptide(L)'
;MDARTYGEFMDAYDSSRRSSWTTPQYFSASDGGVEHSISRDPAIFDNSLVYNLLFSEGGLVIPDIFFFNCEPLIGHVARYNTGHWPLVLQALRRGLIIPAFRSEDTETFGGALSAIGGEQILGIEYQQYLRHSTQPELLAEALDVATAGSSKALRMSWPSNMGGRYQKVVEATFSRPELPRALDERQHDLWVGIEEWRETVPEAAMRATRDKGGLGLRRAEMFNALGARLPIIGGPRDFDKPRDLITAVDALRDEQLSRRVRFFVDVVNVTYQRSQATGFSSLHNSIGPLSPVTMSLYPDDDGINALPTTLEIAVRVPTVRTLLEADSARVLDAMTSGAGQGFFASRRAWMANREPTNETRMSETLRLHAEAYARELREVAKGGRSNLTIVVAQSASVGFFSTAFTKTLDFLANTDHANPAYGLVAGVVGAGVTFYVKFQPTRRHKLTVPRNPPETTIPIFTA
;
A
#
# COMPACT_ATOMS: atom_id res chain seq x y z
N MET A 1 32.51 2.42 -6.54
CA MET A 1 31.57 2.25 -7.67
C MET A 1 31.43 3.63 -8.30
N ASP A 2 31.73 3.77 -9.58
CA ASP A 2 31.80 5.07 -10.24
C ASP A 2 30.39 5.61 -10.57
N ALA A 3 30.22 6.93 -10.59
CA ALA A 3 28.94 7.59 -10.87
C ALA A 3 28.40 7.25 -12.27
N ARG A 4 29.29 6.99 -13.25
CA ARG A 4 28.91 6.51 -14.59
C ARG A 4 28.14 5.19 -14.56
N THR A 5 28.53 4.24 -13.70
CA THR A 5 27.89 2.92 -13.63
C THR A 5 26.47 2.97 -13.05
N TYR A 6 26.09 4.06 -12.38
CA TYR A 6 24.72 4.29 -11.90
C TYR A 6 23.87 5.08 -12.92
N GLY A 7 24.48 6.03 -13.64
CA GLY A 7 23.82 6.75 -14.75
C GLY A 7 23.46 5.82 -15.92
N GLU A 8 24.39 4.97 -16.36
CA GLU A 8 24.14 3.98 -17.42
C GLU A 8 23.06 2.94 -17.04
N PHE A 9 22.72 2.80 -15.75
CA PHE A 9 21.63 1.95 -15.27
C PHE A 9 20.25 2.64 -15.38
N MET A 10 20.22 3.97 -15.51
CA MET A 10 19.01 4.81 -15.56
C MET A 10 18.80 5.49 -16.93
N ASP A 11 19.80 5.56 -17.81
CA ASP A 11 19.66 6.16 -19.14
C ASP A 11 19.23 5.16 -20.24
N ALA A 12 19.13 3.87 -19.93
CA ALA A 12 18.57 2.84 -20.82
C ALA A 12 17.09 2.52 -20.50
N TYR A 13 16.37 3.43 -19.82
CA TYR A 13 15.07 3.21 -19.19
C TYR A 13 13.88 3.33 -20.16
N ASP A 14 13.87 2.47 -21.18
CA ASP A 14 12.69 2.20 -22.00
C ASP A 14 11.50 1.83 -21.09
N SER A 15 10.43 2.62 -21.15
CA SER A 15 9.25 2.46 -20.30
C SER A 15 8.52 1.13 -20.51
N SER A 16 8.80 0.42 -21.61
CA SER A 16 8.29 -0.93 -21.88
C SER A 16 9.01 -2.05 -21.10
N ARG A 17 10.10 -1.74 -20.38
CA ARG A 17 10.95 -2.74 -19.69
C ARG A 17 11.18 -2.48 -18.19
N ARG A 18 10.29 -1.74 -17.51
CA ARG A 18 10.34 -1.64 -16.04
C ARG A 18 10.18 -3.03 -15.42
N SER A 19 11.25 -3.52 -14.79
CA SER A 19 11.19 -4.69 -13.93
C SER A 19 10.31 -4.37 -12.72
N SER A 20 9.35 -5.24 -12.42
CA SER A 20 8.49 -5.19 -11.22
C SER A 20 9.26 -4.98 -9.91
N TRP A 21 10.55 -5.32 -9.88
CA TRP A 21 11.41 -5.32 -8.70
C TRP A 21 12.03 -3.94 -8.38
N THR A 22 12.25 -3.10 -9.39
CA THR A 22 12.74 -1.70 -9.22
C THR A 22 11.63 -0.67 -9.37
N THR A 23 10.40 -1.10 -9.65
CA THR A 23 9.23 -0.23 -9.67
C THR A 23 9.01 0.41 -8.29
N PRO A 24 8.93 1.75 -8.19
CA PRO A 24 8.70 2.43 -6.92
C PRO A 24 7.31 2.12 -6.37
N GLN A 25 7.12 2.27 -5.07
CA GLN A 25 5.82 2.07 -4.42
C GLN A 25 5.10 3.40 -4.19
N TYR A 26 3.83 3.49 -4.56
CA TYR A 26 2.98 4.61 -4.16
C TYR A 26 2.69 4.52 -2.65
N PHE A 27 3.17 5.50 -1.89
CA PHE A 27 3.17 5.46 -0.44
C PHE A 27 1.84 6.00 0.15
N SER A 28 0.81 5.15 0.11
CA SER A 28 -0.54 5.50 0.56
C SER A 28 -0.66 5.95 2.03
N ALA A 29 0.33 5.65 2.88
CA ALA A 29 0.35 6.08 4.28
C ALA A 29 0.46 7.60 4.42
N SER A 30 1.06 8.26 3.44
CA SER A 30 1.18 9.72 3.39
C SER A 30 -0.09 10.43 2.93
N ASP A 31 -1.14 9.71 2.55
CA ASP A 31 -2.34 10.33 2.01
C ASP A 31 -3.25 10.86 3.13
N GLY A 32 -3.38 12.19 3.22
CA GLY A 32 -4.30 12.89 4.14
C GLY A 32 -5.75 12.36 4.13
N GLY A 33 -6.19 11.76 3.03
CA GLY A 33 -7.51 11.12 2.91
C GLY A 33 -7.67 9.82 3.69
N VAL A 34 -6.58 9.14 4.09
CA VAL A 34 -6.62 7.94 4.97
C VAL A 34 -6.00 8.17 6.36
N GLU A 35 -5.66 9.42 6.70
CA GLU A 35 -5.21 9.79 8.05
C GLU A 35 -6.11 9.24 9.14
N HIS A 36 -7.43 9.20 8.93
CA HIS A 36 -8.40 8.73 9.91
C HIS A 36 -8.41 7.21 10.14
N SER A 37 -7.84 6.44 9.20
CA SER A 37 -7.50 5.03 9.39
C SER A 37 -6.24 4.89 10.24
N ILE A 38 -5.27 5.80 10.04
CA ILE A 38 -3.93 5.79 10.64
C ILE A 38 -3.93 6.44 12.05
N SER A 39 -4.77 7.45 12.30
CA SER A 39 -4.79 8.23 13.54
C SER A 39 -5.26 7.44 14.76
N ARG A 40 -5.76 6.21 14.55
CA ARG A 40 -6.08 5.24 15.61
C ARG A 40 -4.85 4.52 16.14
N ASP A 41 -3.81 4.39 15.34
CA ASP A 41 -2.50 3.86 15.74
C ASP A 41 -1.38 4.51 14.91
N PRO A 42 -0.69 5.55 15.45
CA PRO A 42 0.44 6.20 14.79
C PRO A 42 1.56 5.23 14.36
N ALA A 43 1.68 4.05 15.01
CA ALA A 43 2.67 3.05 14.61
C ALA A 43 2.41 2.49 13.20
N ILE A 44 1.17 2.56 12.67
CA ILE A 44 0.86 2.14 11.29
C ILE A 44 1.67 2.95 10.27
N PHE A 45 1.74 4.28 10.44
CA PHE A 45 2.53 5.15 9.57
C PHE A 45 4.01 4.84 9.68
N ASP A 46 4.54 4.84 10.91
CA ASP A 46 5.95 4.62 11.19
C ASP A 46 6.42 3.24 10.69
N ASN A 47 5.63 2.20 10.94
CA ASN A 47 5.88 0.86 10.43
C ASN A 47 5.95 0.88 8.91
N SER A 48 4.94 1.43 8.24
CA SER A 48 4.90 1.46 6.77
C SER A 48 6.07 2.25 6.18
N LEU A 49 6.39 3.42 6.72
CA LEU A 49 7.51 4.25 6.28
C LEU A 49 8.83 3.49 6.39
N VAL A 50 9.16 3.00 7.59
CA VAL A 50 10.44 2.35 7.88
C VAL A 50 10.59 1.05 7.09
N TYR A 51 9.54 0.22 7.05
CA TYR A 51 9.62 -1.09 6.41
C TYR A 51 9.61 -1.00 4.88
N ASN A 52 8.82 -0.11 4.27
CA ASN A 52 8.89 0.05 2.82
C ASN A 52 10.22 0.70 2.38
N LEU A 53 10.79 1.64 3.15
CA LEU A 53 12.13 2.17 2.89
C LEU A 53 13.21 1.09 2.97
N LEU A 54 13.26 0.31 4.06
CA LEU A 54 14.35 -0.64 4.31
C LEU A 54 14.29 -1.94 3.51
N PHE A 55 13.16 -2.29 2.92
CA PHE A 55 12.95 -3.58 2.24
C PHE A 55 12.36 -3.46 0.82
N SER A 56 12.23 -2.27 0.24
CA SER A 56 11.78 -2.06 -1.15
C SER A 56 12.84 -1.33 -1.97
N GLU A 57 13.24 -1.89 -3.11
CA GLU A 57 14.37 -1.36 -3.90
C GLU A 57 14.00 -0.17 -4.78
N GLY A 58 12.73 -0.03 -5.19
CA GLY A 58 12.28 1.07 -6.04
C GLY A 58 12.08 2.41 -5.31
N GLY A 59 12.14 2.43 -3.98
CA GLY A 59 11.77 3.62 -3.20
C GLY A 59 10.26 3.91 -3.16
N LEU A 60 9.91 5.08 -2.64
CA LEU A 60 8.54 5.52 -2.36
C LEU A 60 8.15 6.75 -3.20
N VAL A 61 7.10 6.66 -4.02
CA VAL A 61 6.47 7.84 -4.63
C VAL A 61 5.53 8.49 -3.62
N ILE A 62 5.73 9.79 -3.37
CA ILE A 62 4.86 10.62 -2.54
C ILE A 62 4.44 11.84 -3.35
N PRO A 63 3.14 12.01 -3.67
CA PRO A 63 2.61 13.28 -4.17
C PRO A 63 2.99 14.47 -3.29
N ASP A 64 3.48 15.54 -3.90
CA ASP A 64 3.85 16.83 -3.30
C ASP A 64 2.91 17.31 -2.16
N ILE A 65 1.60 17.29 -2.39
CA ILE A 65 0.58 17.71 -1.41
C ILE A 65 0.58 16.89 -0.12
N PHE A 66 1.02 15.63 -0.17
CA PHE A 66 1.05 14.75 1.00
C PHE A 66 2.12 15.14 2.00
N PHE A 67 3.21 15.78 1.55
CA PHE A 67 4.15 16.41 2.47
C PHE A 67 3.50 17.53 3.29
N PHE A 68 2.43 18.15 2.78
CA PHE A 68 1.76 19.31 3.39
C PHE A 68 0.37 19.03 4.00
N ASN A 69 -0.19 17.83 3.83
CA ASN A 69 -1.52 17.48 4.36
C ASN A 69 -1.58 16.20 5.22
N CYS A 70 -0.41 15.61 5.51
CA CYS A 70 -0.25 14.40 6.32
C CYS A 70 0.48 14.70 7.64
N GLU A 71 -0.26 14.72 8.75
CA GLU A 71 0.28 15.03 10.08
C GLU A 71 1.46 14.12 10.50
N PRO A 72 1.42 12.79 10.34
CA PRO A 72 2.60 11.96 10.61
C PRO A 72 3.83 12.36 9.79
N LEU A 73 3.68 12.66 8.49
CA LEU A 73 4.79 13.06 7.63
C LEU A 73 5.34 14.45 8.00
N ILE A 74 4.46 15.40 8.29
CA ILE A 74 4.79 16.73 8.84
C ILE A 74 5.60 16.56 10.14
N GLY A 75 5.12 15.70 11.06
CA GLY A 75 5.77 15.41 12.34
C GLY A 75 7.12 14.67 12.23
N HIS A 76 7.38 13.96 11.13
CA HIS A 76 8.70 13.41 10.83
C HIS A 76 9.66 14.49 10.32
N VAL A 77 9.22 15.32 9.37
CA VAL A 77 10.06 16.37 8.77
C VAL A 77 10.38 17.47 9.79
N ALA A 78 9.40 17.90 10.60
CA ALA A 78 9.57 18.95 11.61
C ALA A 78 10.66 18.64 12.65
N ARG A 79 11.02 17.37 12.86
CA ARG A 79 12.15 16.97 13.72
C ARG A 79 13.50 17.48 13.22
N TYR A 80 13.62 17.90 11.97
CA TYR A 80 14.81 18.59 11.45
C TYR A 80 15.24 19.77 12.32
N ASN A 81 14.27 20.51 12.86
CA ASN A 81 14.48 21.68 13.72
C ASN A 81 15.11 21.36 15.09
N THR A 82 15.28 20.07 15.45
CA THR A 82 15.98 19.65 16.67
C THR A 82 17.47 19.34 16.45
N GLY A 83 18.00 19.57 15.25
CA GLY A 83 19.42 19.38 14.91
C GLY A 83 19.79 17.98 14.41
N HIS A 84 18.81 17.08 14.28
CA HIS A 84 18.99 15.75 13.69
C HIS A 84 18.29 15.66 12.34
N TRP A 85 18.94 15.04 11.35
CA TRP A 85 18.31 14.74 10.06
C TRP A 85 17.37 13.52 10.19
N PRO A 86 16.04 13.68 10.04
CA PRO A 86 15.10 12.59 10.19
C PRO A 86 15.20 11.58 9.03
N LEU A 87 14.69 10.37 9.24
CA LEU A 87 14.72 9.30 8.24
C LEU A 87 14.10 9.73 6.90
N VAL A 88 13.01 10.49 6.92
CA VAL A 88 12.36 11.06 5.72
C VAL A 88 13.33 11.93 4.91
N LEU A 89 14.05 12.86 5.55
CA LEU A 89 14.97 13.76 4.85
C LEU A 89 16.22 13.03 4.34
N GLN A 90 16.73 12.05 5.10
CA GLN A 90 17.81 11.18 4.63
C GLN A 90 17.38 10.31 3.44
N ALA A 91 16.17 9.75 3.46
CA ALA A 91 15.63 8.95 2.37
C ALA A 91 15.38 9.80 1.11
N LEU A 92 14.82 11.00 1.26
CA LEU A 92 14.63 11.98 0.19
C LEU A 92 15.96 12.40 -0.44
N ARG A 93 16.96 12.76 0.38
CA ARG A 93 18.33 13.09 -0.09
C ARG A 93 18.98 11.94 -0.86
N ARG A 94 18.65 10.68 -0.53
CA ARG A 94 19.18 9.46 -1.15
C ARG A 94 18.37 8.95 -2.35
N GLY A 95 17.26 9.60 -2.72
CA GLY A 95 16.38 9.16 -3.81
C GLY A 95 15.46 7.99 -3.45
N LEU A 96 15.39 7.60 -2.18
CA LEU A 96 14.51 6.53 -1.69
C LEU A 96 13.07 7.04 -1.44
N ILE A 97 12.89 8.36 -1.35
CA ILE A 97 11.60 9.02 -1.48
C ILE A 97 11.66 9.88 -2.75
N ILE A 98 10.66 9.74 -3.60
CA ILE A 98 10.52 10.40 -4.89
C ILE A 98 9.28 11.31 -4.82
N PRO A 99 9.44 12.62 -4.57
CA PRO A 99 8.35 13.58 -4.70
C PRO A 99 7.78 13.58 -6.12
N ALA A 100 6.44 13.53 -6.19
CA ALA A 100 5.69 13.72 -7.42
C ALA A 100 5.01 15.10 -7.42
N PHE A 101 5.56 16.04 -8.18
CA PHE A 101 5.09 17.42 -8.28
C PHE A 101 4.01 17.59 -9.36
N ARG A 102 3.00 18.45 -9.13
CA ARG A 102 1.92 18.68 -10.10
C ARG A 102 2.38 19.18 -11.47
N SER A 103 3.38 20.05 -11.50
CA SER A 103 3.95 20.61 -12.73
C SER A 103 5.38 20.09 -12.96
N GLU A 104 5.74 19.89 -14.22
CA GLU A 104 7.11 19.56 -14.64
C GLU A 104 8.10 20.69 -14.31
N ASP A 105 7.62 21.94 -14.33
CA ASP A 105 8.38 23.15 -13.98
C ASP A 105 8.61 23.31 -12.47
N THR A 106 7.95 22.49 -11.63
CA THR A 106 8.15 22.53 -10.17
C THR A 106 9.35 21.70 -9.77
N GLU A 107 10.42 22.37 -9.37
CA GLU A 107 11.68 21.74 -8.94
C GLU A 107 11.86 21.69 -7.41
N THR A 108 11.10 22.51 -6.67
CA THR A 108 11.25 22.72 -5.23
C THR A 108 9.94 22.54 -4.48
N PHE A 109 10.03 22.17 -3.20
CA PHE A 109 8.90 22.08 -2.28
C PHE A 109 8.31 23.46 -1.97
N GLY A 110 9.13 24.52 -1.93
CA GLY A 110 8.63 25.90 -1.86
C GLY A 110 7.80 26.32 -3.09
N GLY A 111 8.22 25.88 -4.28
CA GLY A 111 7.43 26.03 -5.51
C GLY A 111 6.13 25.23 -5.48
N ALA A 112 6.18 23.99 -5.00
CA ALA A 112 5.02 23.12 -4.87
C ALA A 112 3.98 23.70 -3.87
N LEU A 113 4.42 24.17 -2.71
CA LEU A 113 3.57 24.84 -1.73
C LEU A 113 2.87 26.07 -2.32
N SER A 114 3.60 26.87 -3.10
CA SER A 114 3.05 28.05 -3.79
C SER A 114 1.98 27.65 -4.82
N ALA A 115 2.23 26.60 -5.61
CA ALA A 115 1.26 26.07 -6.58
C ALA A 115 0.00 25.51 -5.91
N ILE A 116 0.16 24.74 -4.82
CA ILE A 116 -0.93 24.20 -4.01
C ILE A 116 -1.83 25.31 -3.46
N GLY A 117 -1.25 26.40 -2.96
CA GLY A 117 -1.99 27.57 -2.49
C GLY A 117 -2.76 28.28 -3.61
N GLY A 118 -2.14 28.43 -4.80
CA GLY A 118 -2.78 29.02 -5.97
C GLY A 118 -3.95 28.20 -6.54
N GLU A 119 -3.88 26.87 -6.46
CA GLU A 119 -4.93 25.94 -6.91
C GLU A 119 -6.11 25.79 -5.92
N GLN A 120 -6.08 26.46 -4.76
CA GLN A 120 -7.08 26.34 -3.68
C GLN A 120 -7.35 24.88 -3.26
N ILE A 121 -6.29 24.07 -3.16
CA ILE A 121 -6.43 22.66 -2.82
C ILE A 121 -6.77 22.50 -1.34
N LEU A 122 -7.92 21.89 -1.07
CA LEU A 122 -8.35 21.57 0.30
C LEU A 122 -7.35 20.62 0.98
N GLY A 123 -7.09 20.85 2.28
CA GLY A 123 -6.40 19.91 3.17
C GLY A 123 -5.10 20.38 3.83
N ILE A 124 -4.57 21.58 3.54
CA ILE A 124 -3.50 22.15 4.39
C ILE A 124 -4.14 22.67 5.69
N GLU A 125 -3.99 21.91 6.76
CA GLU A 125 -4.59 22.20 8.06
C GLU A 125 -3.56 22.82 9.00
N TYR A 126 -3.58 24.13 9.20
CA TYR A 126 -2.60 24.83 10.03
C TYR A 126 -2.47 24.28 11.47
N GLN A 127 -3.55 23.65 11.99
CA GLN A 127 -3.56 22.96 13.29
C GLN A 127 -2.66 21.70 13.35
N GLN A 128 -2.33 21.08 12.22
CA GLN A 128 -1.31 20.01 12.15
C GLN A 128 0.09 20.59 12.39
N TYR A 129 0.39 21.75 11.78
CA TYR A 129 1.68 22.44 11.89
C TYR A 129 1.91 23.00 13.30
N LEU A 130 0.89 23.60 13.91
CA LEU A 130 0.95 24.08 15.30
C LEU A 130 1.28 22.96 16.30
N ARG A 131 0.72 21.77 16.12
CA ARG A 131 1.01 20.59 16.97
C ARG A 131 2.46 20.08 16.86
N HIS A 132 3.16 20.45 15.79
CA HIS A 132 4.57 20.12 15.56
C HIS A 132 5.51 21.33 15.67
N SER A 133 5.04 22.47 16.19
CA SER A 133 5.81 23.71 16.33
C SER A 133 6.53 24.13 15.04
N THR A 134 5.85 23.99 13.90
CA THR A 134 6.37 24.27 12.55
C THR A 134 5.36 25.06 11.72
N GLN A 135 5.70 25.38 10.48
CA GLN A 135 4.86 26.09 9.50
C GLN A 135 5.07 25.47 8.09
N PRO A 136 4.11 25.60 7.15
CA PRO A 136 4.26 25.04 5.79
C PRO A 136 5.56 25.46 5.09
N GLU A 137 5.97 26.70 5.27
CA GLU A 137 7.15 27.31 4.66
C GLU A 137 8.44 26.72 5.22
N LEU A 138 8.52 26.54 6.55
CA LEU A 138 9.66 25.88 7.22
C LEU A 138 9.74 24.39 6.86
N LEU A 139 8.59 23.76 6.63
CA LEU A 139 8.53 22.37 6.17
C LEU A 139 9.08 22.24 4.74
N ALA A 140 8.68 23.16 3.86
CA ALA A 140 9.18 23.24 2.49
C ALA A 140 10.70 23.49 2.47
N GLU A 141 11.20 24.44 3.27
CA GLU A 141 12.63 24.71 3.41
C GLU A 141 13.42 23.46 3.83
N ALA A 142 12.97 22.72 4.85
CA ALA A 142 13.63 21.51 5.30
C ALA A 142 13.66 20.40 4.22
N LEU A 143 12.60 20.30 3.40
CA LEU A 143 12.52 19.36 2.28
C LEU A 143 13.43 19.78 1.11
N ASP A 144 13.49 21.07 0.79
CA ASP A 144 14.38 21.63 -0.23
C ASP A 144 15.87 21.53 0.17
N VAL A 145 16.21 21.74 1.45
CA VAL A 145 17.57 21.50 1.97
C VAL A 145 17.97 20.02 1.85
N ALA A 146 17.01 19.10 1.96
CA ALA A 146 17.29 17.67 1.82
C ALA A 146 17.65 17.28 0.37
N THR A 147 16.95 17.83 -0.63
CA THR A 147 17.23 17.58 -2.06
C THR A 147 18.39 18.41 -2.60
N ALA A 148 18.62 19.61 -2.07
CA ALA A 148 19.63 20.55 -2.55
C ALA A 148 21.03 19.93 -2.68
N GLY A 149 21.60 20.06 -3.88
CA GLY A 149 22.93 19.58 -4.24
C GLY A 149 23.13 18.06 -4.22
N SER A 150 22.06 17.26 -4.03
CA SER A 150 22.17 15.79 -4.06
C SER A 150 21.96 15.26 -5.48
N SER A 151 23.00 14.69 -6.07
CA SER A 151 22.90 13.94 -7.34
C SER A 151 22.10 12.64 -7.25
N LYS A 152 21.63 12.27 -6.04
CA LYS A 152 20.75 11.13 -5.80
C LYS A 152 19.29 11.52 -5.57
N ALA A 153 18.98 12.80 -5.36
CA ALA A 153 17.59 13.22 -5.19
C ALA A 153 16.83 12.99 -6.51
N LEU A 154 15.68 12.31 -6.43
CA LEU A 154 14.82 12.03 -7.57
C LEU A 154 13.55 12.88 -7.46
N ARG A 155 12.96 13.23 -8.60
CA ARG A 155 11.61 13.82 -8.70
C ARG A 155 10.86 13.24 -9.89
N MET A 156 9.54 13.36 -9.89
CA MET A 156 8.70 13.10 -11.06
C MET A 156 7.54 14.10 -11.14
N SER A 157 6.90 14.21 -12.30
CA SER A 157 5.67 14.99 -12.48
C SER A 157 4.41 14.15 -12.28
N TRP A 158 3.28 14.82 -12.01
CA TRP A 158 1.97 14.19 -12.10
C TRP A 158 1.65 13.86 -13.56
N PRO A 159 1.18 12.64 -13.87
CA PRO A 159 0.65 12.34 -15.19
C PRO A 159 -0.49 13.29 -15.57
N SER A 160 -0.62 13.61 -16.85
CA SER A 160 -1.72 14.43 -17.33
C SER A 160 -3.09 13.80 -16.98
N ASN A 161 -4.02 14.67 -16.59
CA ASN A 161 -5.43 14.35 -16.27
C ASN A 161 -5.61 13.24 -15.20
N MET A 162 -4.96 13.38 -14.04
CA MET A 162 -5.17 12.46 -12.90
C MET A 162 -6.64 12.38 -12.45
N GLY A 163 -7.41 13.47 -12.54
CA GLY A 163 -8.84 13.45 -12.22
C GLY A 163 -9.66 12.57 -13.18
N GLY A 164 -9.35 12.60 -14.48
CA GLY A 164 -9.98 11.72 -15.47
C GLY A 164 -9.53 10.26 -15.36
N ARG A 165 -8.29 10.00 -14.91
CA ARG A 165 -7.84 8.63 -14.55
C ARG A 165 -8.64 8.10 -13.36
N TYR A 166 -8.81 8.92 -12.33
CA TYR A 166 -9.58 8.55 -11.13
C TYR A 166 -11.06 8.32 -11.44
N GLN A 167 -11.67 9.18 -12.26
CA GLN A 167 -13.04 9.00 -12.77
C GLN A 167 -13.23 7.60 -13.37
N LYS A 168 -12.37 7.17 -14.30
CA LYS A 168 -12.48 5.84 -14.94
C LYS A 168 -12.39 4.69 -13.93
N VAL A 169 -11.54 4.81 -12.92
CA VAL A 169 -11.42 3.79 -11.86
C VAL A 169 -12.68 3.76 -11.01
N VAL A 170 -13.26 4.91 -10.65
CA VAL A 170 -14.54 5.00 -9.94
C VAL A 170 -15.66 4.38 -10.78
N GLU A 171 -15.85 4.81 -12.03
CA GLU A 171 -16.85 4.26 -12.96
C GLU A 171 -16.75 2.72 -13.06
N ALA A 172 -15.54 2.19 -13.27
CA ALA A 172 -15.30 0.75 -13.38
C ALA A 172 -15.44 -0.06 -12.06
N THR A 173 -15.55 0.63 -10.91
CA THR A 173 -15.75 0.01 -9.59
C THR A 173 -17.22 0.07 -9.18
N PHE A 174 -17.81 1.27 -9.23
CA PHE A 174 -19.13 1.57 -8.68
C PHE A 174 -20.29 1.06 -9.56
N SER A 175 -20.07 0.90 -10.87
CA SER A 175 -21.04 0.31 -11.81
C SER A 175 -21.27 -1.20 -11.63
N ARG A 176 -20.51 -1.87 -10.75
CA ARG A 176 -20.62 -3.31 -10.53
C ARG A 176 -21.80 -3.63 -9.60
N PRO A 177 -22.72 -4.52 -9.97
CA PRO A 177 -23.84 -4.91 -9.09
C PRO A 177 -23.31 -5.63 -7.84
N GLU A 178 -22.33 -6.53 -8.03
CA GLU A 178 -21.67 -7.25 -6.95
C GLU A 178 -20.26 -6.72 -6.70
N LEU A 179 -19.84 -6.81 -5.44
CA LEU A 179 -18.47 -6.50 -5.06
C LEU A 179 -17.53 -7.60 -5.57
N PRO A 180 -16.50 -7.27 -6.39
CA PRO A 180 -15.50 -8.25 -6.78
C PRO A 180 -14.87 -8.85 -5.53
N ARG A 181 -14.94 -10.18 -5.39
CA ARG A 181 -14.26 -10.94 -4.33
C ARG A 181 -14.54 -10.44 -2.91
N ALA A 182 -15.80 -10.14 -2.57
CA ALA A 182 -16.21 -10.00 -1.17
C ALA A 182 -15.63 -11.17 -0.32
N LEU A 183 -14.88 -10.86 0.74
CA LEU A 183 -14.25 -11.89 1.60
C LEU A 183 -15.27 -12.55 2.53
N ASP A 184 -16.40 -11.88 2.79
CA ASP A 184 -17.49 -12.34 3.66
C ASP A 184 -18.85 -11.67 3.29
N GLU A 185 -19.94 -12.19 3.86
CA GLU A 185 -21.31 -11.71 3.62
C GLU A 185 -21.52 -10.26 4.04
N ARG A 186 -20.84 -9.77 5.09
CA ARG A 186 -21.02 -8.39 5.58
C ARG A 186 -20.53 -7.36 4.57
N GLN A 187 -19.57 -7.72 3.73
CA GLN A 187 -19.06 -6.86 2.65
C GLN A 187 -20.08 -6.75 1.53
N HIS A 188 -20.73 -7.87 1.22
CA HIS A 188 -21.83 -7.91 0.26
C HIS A 188 -23.01 -7.07 0.77
N ASP A 189 -23.42 -7.25 2.03
CA ASP A 189 -24.46 -6.44 2.68
C ASP A 189 -24.16 -4.93 2.70
N LEU A 190 -22.89 -4.56 2.89
CA LEU A 190 -22.44 -3.17 2.83
C LEU A 190 -22.47 -2.64 1.39
N TRP A 191 -22.03 -3.43 0.39
CA TRP A 191 -22.02 -3.05 -1.03
C TRP A 191 -23.41 -2.89 -1.64
N VAL A 192 -24.31 -3.83 -1.34
CA VAL A 192 -25.75 -3.72 -1.65
C VAL A 192 -26.35 -2.55 -0.88
N GLY A 193 -26.00 -2.41 0.40
CA GLY A 193 -26.47 -1.32 1.28
C GLY A 193 -26.06 0.10 0.90
N ILE A 194 -25.16 0.28 -0.08
CA ILE A 194 -24.77 1.60 -0.63
C ILE A 194 -25.18 1.79 -2.11
N GLU A 195 -26.01 0.92 -2.68
CA GLU A 195 -26.38 0.93 -4.11
C GLU A 195 -26.78 2.30 -4.66
N GLU A 196 -27.74 2.98 -4.02
CA GLU A 196 -28.16 4.35 -4.39
C GLU A 196 -26.99 5.34 -4.42
N TRP A 197 -26.04 5.19 -3.50
CA TRP A 197 -24.86 6.06 -3.45
C TRP A 197 -23.87 5.71 -4.56
N ARG A 198 -23.77 4.43 -4.95
CA ARG A 198 -22.90 4.00 -6.05
C ARG A 198 -23.34 4.59 -7.38
N GLU A 199 -24.63 4.73 -7.60
CA GLU A 199 -25.19 5.33 -8.80
C GLU A 199 -25.13 6.87 -8.75
N THR A 200 -25.61 7.47 -7.67
CA THR A 200 -25.90 8.91 -7.66
C THR A 200 -24.73 9.80 -7.22
N VAL A 201 -23.82 9.30 -6.35
CA VAL A 201 -22.73 10.13 -5.81
C VAL A 201 -21.64 10.44 -6.85
N PRO A 202 -21.14 9.49 -7.68
CA PRO A 202 -20.12 9.79 -8.68
C PRO A 202 -20.54 10.91 -9.65
N GLU A 203 -21.79 10.92 -10.09
CA GLU A 203 -22.27 11.99 -10.98
C GLU A 203 -22.27 13.37 -10.33
N ALA A 204 -22.74 13.46 -9.09
CA ALA A 204 -22.78 14.73 -8.37
C ALA A 204 -21.37 15.24 -8.06
N ALA A 205 -20.45 14.33 -7.70
CA ALA A 205 -19.04 14.64 -7.49
C ALA A 205 -18.34 15.11 -8.79
N MET A 206 -18.71 14.54 -9.95
CA MET A 206 -18.26 15.03 -11.26
C MET A 206 -18.80 16.42 -11.57
N ARG A 207 -20.10 16.69 -11.30
CA ARG A 207 -20.69 18.03 -11.49
C ARG A 207 -19.95 19.07 -10.63
N ALA A 208 -19.84 18.83 -9.32
CA ALA A 208 -19.08 19.70 -8.40
C ALA A 208 -17.60 19.89 -8.82
N THR A 209 -16.96 18.85 -9.36
CA THR A 209 -15.59 18.97 -9.90
C THR A 209 -15.52 19.94 -11.09
N ARG A 210 -16.48 19.85 -12.03
CA ARG A 210 -16.55 20.72 -13.22
C ARG A 210 -16.91 22.16 -12.85
N ASP A 211 -17.82 22.35 -11.90
CA ASP A 211 -18.23 23.68 -11.41
C ASP A 211 -17.04 24.42 -10.76
N LYS A 212 -16.10 23.67 -10.17
CA LYS A 212 -14.80 24.15 -9.64
C LYS A 212 -13.68 24.19 -10.71
N GLY A 213 -14.02 24.14 -12.00
CA GLY A 213 -13.08 24.19 -13.13
C GLY A 213 -12.18 22.97 -13.32
N GLY A 214 -12.44 21.87 -12.59
CA GLY A 214 -11.63 20.66 -12.63
C GLY A 214 -11.96 19.72 -13.80
N LEU A 215 -10.94 19.00 -14.28
CA LEU A 215 -11.11 17.92 -15.25
C LEU A 215 -11.27 16.56 -14.56
N GLY A 216 -12.28 15.81 -14.98
CA GLY A 216 -12.62 14.49 -14.43
C GLY A 216 -13.26 14.57 -13.04
N LEU A 217 -12.74 13.78 -12.10
CA LEU A 217 -13.27 13.65 -10.74
C LEU A 217 -12.21 14.03 -9.70
N ARG A 218 -12.56 14.87 -8.72
CA ARG A 218 -11.77 15.12 -7.51
C ARG A 218 -12.27 14.22 -6.37
N ARG A 219 -11.37 13.59 -5.61
CA ARG A 219 -11.74 12.68 -4.50
C ARG A 219 -12.59 13.36 -3.42
N ALA A 220 -12.28 14.61 -3.06
CA ALA A 220 -13.03 15.35 -2.04
C ALA A 220 -14.52 15.47 -2.39
N GLU A 221 -14.83 15.70 -3.67
CA GLU A 221 -16.20 15.84 -4.13
C GLU A 221 -17.02 14.55 -3.99
N MET A 222 -16.39 13.36 -3.91
CA MET A 222 -17.11 12.10 -3.65
C MET A 222 -17.71 12.06 -2.25
N PHE A 223 -16.94 12.40 -1.22
CA PHE A 223 -17.48 12.40 0.15
C PHE A 223 -18.30 13.67 0.45
N ASN A 224 -18.03 14.80 -0.19
CA ASN A 224 -18.91 15.98 -0.13
C ASN A 224 -20.27 15.71 -0.80
N ALA A 225 -20.30 15.05 -1.97
CA ALA A 225 -21.54 14.69 -2.64
C ALA A 225 -22.34 13.59 -1.92
N LEU A 226 -21.68 12.71 -1.13
CA LEU A 226 -22.37 11.85 -0.19
C LEU A 226 -22.93 12.66 0.98
N GLY A 227 -22.11 13.49 1.65
CA GLY A 227 -22.52 14.31 2.78
C GLY A 227 -23.72 15.22 2.48
N ALA A 228 -23.76 15.84 1.31
CA ALA A 228 -24.88 16.66 0.84
C ALA A 228 -26.20 15.89 0.63
N ARG A 229 -26.16 14.55 0.54
CA ARG A 229 -27.36 13.68 0.48
C ARG A 229 -27.80 13.17 1.85
N LEU A 230 -26.91 13.13 2.83
CA LEU A 230 -27.24 12.63 4.15
C LEU A 230 -28.06 13.71 4.90
N PRO A 231 -29.31 13.44 5.32
CA PRO A 231 -30.27 14.46 5.81
C PRO A 231 -29.92 15.11 7.17
N ILE A 232 -28.73 14.79 7.66
CA ILE A 232 -28.16 15.04 8.99
C ILE A 232 -27.23 16.26 9.01
N ILE A 233 -26.82 16.71 7.83
CA ILE A 233 -25.92 17.84 7.61
C ILE A 233 -26.81 18.99 7.14
N GLY A 234 -27.21 19.85 8.08
CA GLY A 234 -28.26 20.86 7.90
C GLY A 234 -27.89 22.02 6.97
N GLY A 235 -27.81 21.75 5.67
CA GLY A 235 -27.32 22.64 4.62
C GLY A 235 -25.98 22.15 4.04
N PRO A 236 -25.54 22.68 2.88
CA PRO A 236 -24.28 22.28 2.27
C PRO A 236 -23.11 22.55 3.23
N ARG A 237 -22.38 21.50 3.58
CA ARG A 237 -21.06 21.59 4.21
C ARG A 237 -20.05 20.92 3.29
N ASP A 238 -18.99 21.64 2.97
CA ASP A 238 -17.78 21.02 2.44
C ASP A 238 -17.02 20.41 3.63
N PHE A 239 -16.58 19.17 3.45
CA PHE A 239 -15.66 18.47 4.34
C PHE A 239 -14.26 18.59 3.73
N ASP A 240 -13.28 19.04 4.53
CA ASP A 240 -11.88 19.13 4.08
C ASP A 240 -11.24 17.73 4.02
N LYS A 241 -11.57 16.86 4.99
CA LYS A 241 -11.13 15.46 5.03
C LYS A 241 -12.32 14.51 5.25
N PRO A 242 -12.25 13.26 4.74
CA PRO A 242 -13.34 12.29 4.89
C PRO A 242 -13.62 11.91 6.35
N ARG A 243 -12.67 12.18 7.25
CA ARG A 243 -12.82 12.01 8.69
C ARG A 243 -13.92 12.89 9.28
N ASP A 244 -14.11 14.08 8.72
CA ASP A 244 -15.05 15.08 9.23
C ASP A 244 -16.49 14.64 8.90
N LEU A 245 -16.69 14.03 7.72
CA LEU A 245 -17.93 13.32 7.36
C LEU A 245 -18.19 12.15 8.31
N ILE A 246 -17.17 11.32 8.57
CA ILE A 246 -17.30 10.17 9.48
C ILE A 246 -17.67 10.61 10.90
N THR A 247 -17.02 11.65 11.43
CA THR A 247 -17.35 12.21 12.75
C THR A 247 -18.76 12.81 12.79
N ALA A 248 -19.21 13.49 11.72
CA ALA A 248 -20.58 14.00 11.62
C ALA A 248 -21.63 12.89 11.62
N VAL A 249 -21.33 11.73 11.02
CA VAL A 249 -22.22 10.57 10.98
C VAL A 249 -22.19 9.78 12.29
N ASP A 250 -21.01 9.52 12.87
CA ASP A 250 -20.86 8.81 14.15
C ASP A 250 -21.62 9.55 15.29
N ALA A 251 -21.69 10.88 15.24
CA ALA A 251 -22.41 11.71 16.21
C ALA A 251 -23.92 11.39 16.31
N LEU A 252 -24.50 10.78 15.29
CA LEU A 252 -25.92 10.38 15.24
C LEU A 252 -26.21 9.10 16.00
N ARG A 253 -25.17 8.29 16.28
CA ARG A 253 -25.28 6.97 16.90
C ARG A 253 -26.07 5.94 16.07
N ASP A 254 -26.18 6.16 14.75
CA ASP A 254 -26.64 5.14 13.81
C ASP A 254 -25.44 4.28 13.36
N GLU A 255 -25.32 3.09 13.94
CA GLU A 255 -24.25 2.15 13.64
C GLU A 255 -24.30 1.57 12.21
N GLN A 256 -25.48 1.51 11.58
CA GLN A 256 -25.64 0.97 10.24
C GLN A 256 -25.22 2.02 9.20
N LEU A 257 -25.66 3.26 9.37
CA LEU A 257 -25.23 4.39 8.56
C LEU A 257 -23.72 4.63 8.72
N SER A 258 -23.21 4.65 9.94
CA SER A 258 -21.76 4.81 10.20
C SER A 258 -20.92 3.75 9.49
N ARG A 259 -21.33 2.47 9.54
CA ARG A 259 -20.64 1.39 8.82
C ARG A 259 -20.68 1.58 7.31
N ARG A 260 -21.84 1.93 6.73
CA ARG A 260 -22.00 2.17 5.29
C ARG A 260 -21.17 3.36 4.81
N VAL A 261 -21.16 4.48 5.55
CA VAL A 261 -20.38 5.68 5.19
C VAL A 261 -18.88 5.40 5.26
N ARG A 262 -18.41 4.71 6.30
CA ARG A 262 -17.00 4.28 6.42
C ARG A 262 -16.60 3.36 5.26
N PHE A 263 -17.43 2.39 4.91
CA PHE A 263 -17.20 1.51 3.76
C PHE A 263 -17.17 2.27 2.42
N PHE A 264 -18.08 3.24 2.21
CA PHE A 264 -18.05 4.10 1.03
C PHE A 264 -16.75 4.93 0.94
N VAL A 265 -16.33 5.54 2.06
CA VAL A 265 -15.07 6.31 2.16
C VAL A 265 -13.86 5.43 1.84
N ASP A 266 -13.83 4.19 2.31
CA ASP A 266 -12.79 3.23 1.94
C ASP A 266 -12.77 2.95 0.43
N VAL A 267 -13.92 2.65 -0.18
CA VAL A 267 -14.00 2.41 -1.63
C VAL A 267 -13.47 3.62 -2.40
N VAL A 268 -13.85 4.84 -2.00
CA VAL A 268 -13.34 6.11 -2.53
C VAL A 268 -11.83 6.29 -2.34
N ASN A 269 -11.26 5.79 -1.23
CA ASN A 269 -9.82 5.88 -0.97
C ASN A 269 -9.02 4.82 -1.74
N VAL A 270 -9.46 3.56 -1.75
CA VAL A 270 -8.78 2.46 -2.47
C VAL A 270 -8.82 2.69 -3.98
N THR A 271 -9.96 3.14 -4.54
CA THR A 271 -10.07 3.55 -5.95
C THR A 271 -9.08 4.68 -6.28
N TYR A 272 -8.93 5.66 -5.40
CA TYR A 272 -8.01 6.78 -5.58
C TYR A 272 -6.55 6.33 -5.52
N GLN A 273 -6.15 5.60 -4.48
CA GLN A 273 -4.78 5.09 -4.30
C GLN A 273 -4.34 4.20 -5.48
N ARG A 274 -5.23 3.33 -5.98
CA ARG A 274 -4.99 2.55 -7.20
C ARG A 274 -4.79 3.46 -8.42
N SER A 275 -5.68 4.43 -8.63
CA SER A 275 -5.56 5.38 -9.75
C SER A 275 -4.26 6.18 -9.70
N GLN A 276 -3.82 6.61 -8.51
CA GLN A 276 -2.56 7.33 -8.33
C GLN A 276 -1.37 6.45 -8.69
N ALA A 277 -1.27 5.25 -8.12
CA ALA A 277 -0.14 4.35 -8.38
C ALA A 277 -0.04 3.89 -9.84
N THR A 278 -1.17 3.56 -10.48
CA THR A 278 -1.20 3.27 -11.93
C THR A 278 -0.81 4.50 -12.74
N GLY A 279 -1.17 5.71 -12.31
CA GLY A 279 -0.68 6.95 -12.92
C GLY A 279 0.84 7.08 -12.84
N PHE A 280 1.41 6.93 -11.64
CA PHE A 280 2.86 7.04 -11.39
C PHE A 280 3.68 5.81 -11.83
N SER A 281 3.10 4.87 -12.59
CA SER A 281 3.72 3.60 -12.98
C SER A 281 4.43 2.92 -11.80
N SER A 282 3.72 2.85 -10.67
CA SER A 282 4.19 2.46 -9.34
C SER A 282 3.40 1.26 -8.80
N LEU A 283 4.02 0.47 -7.93
CA LEU A 283 3.32 -0.56 -7.16
C LEU A 283 2.39 0.13 -6.14
N HIS A 284 1.12 -0.26 -6.07
CA HIS A 284 0.23 0.23 -5.02
C HIS A 284 0.28 -0.69 -3.79
N ASN A 285 0.65 -0.11 -2.64
CA ASN A 285 0.55 -0.71 -1.33
C ASN A 285 -0.55 0.03 -0.58
N SER A 286 -1.75 -0.56 -0.44
CA SER A 286 -2.87 0.09 0.27
C SER A 286 -2.79 -0.20 1.76
N ILE A 287 -2.68 0.87 2.55
CA ILE A 287 -2.80 0.85 4.00
C ILE A 287 -4.21 1.32 4.42
N GLY A 288 -5.02 1.75 3.46
CA GLY A 288 -6.32 2.38 3.67
C GLY A 288 -7.55 1.52 3.38
N PRO A 289 -7.73 0.38 4.08
CA PRO A 289 -9.05 -0.21 4.30
C PRO A 289 -9.39 -0.04 5.80
N LEU A 290 -10.27 0.92 6.16
CA LEU A 290 -10.79 1.15 7.53
C LEU A 290 -11.39 -0.12 8.15
N SER A 291 -11.78 -1.07 7.30
CA SER A 291 -12.12 -2.44 7.67
C SER A 291 -11.33 -3.40 6.78
N PRO A 292 -10.85 -4.57 7.27
CA PRO A 292 -10.29 -5.65 6.44
C PRO A 292 -11.16 -6.01 5.22
N VAL A 293 -12.45 -5.71 5.33
CA VAL A 293 -13.49 -5.79 4.30
C VAL A 293 -13.13 -5.08 2.99
N THR A 294 -12.49 -3.92 3.02
CA THR A 294 -12.44 -3.06 1.83
C THR A 294 -11.19 -3.25 0.97
N MET A 295 -10.38 -4.28 1.25
CA MET A 295 -9.18 -4.64 0.50
C MET A 295 -9.43 -5.30 -0.86
N SER A 296 -10.62 -5.88 -1.07
CA SER A 296 -10.84 -6.89 -2.12
C SER A 296 -11.49 -6.37 -3.41
N LEU A 297 -11.83 -5.08 -3.49
CA LEU A 297 -12.76 -4.42 -4.43
C LEU A 297 -12.56 -4.63 -5.94
N TYR A 298 -11.54 -5.37 -6.38
CA TYR A 298 -11.20 -5.52 -7.78
C TYR A 298 -10.93 -6.98 -8.16
N PRO A 299 -11.36 -7.40 -9.37
CA PRO A 299 -10.79 -8.58 -9.99
C PRO A 299 -9.35 -8.28 -10.42
N ASP A 300 -8.54 -9.33 -10.46
CA ASP A 300 -7.39 -9.35 -11.36
C ASP A 300 -7.96 -9.63 -12.76
N ASP A 301 -7.66 -8.79 -13.76
CA ASP A 301 -8.10 -9.01 -15.15
C ASP A 301 -7.31 -10.15 -15.83
N ASP A 302 -6.29 -10.71 -15.16
CA ASP A 302 -5.49 -11.84 -15.62
C ASP A 302 -5.77 -13.11 -14.81
N GLY A 303 -6.49 -14.04 -15.44
CA GLY A 303 -6.31 -15.49 -15.26
C GLY A 303 -6.43 -16.08 -13.85
N ILE A 304 -7.60 -16.64 -13.55
CA ILE A 304 -7.69 -17.80 -12.65
C ILE A 304 -6.70 -18.87 -13.15
N ASN A 305 -5.67 -19.22 -12.36
CA ASN A 305 -5.02 -20.56 -12.26
C ASN A 305 -3.55 -20.59 -11.73
N ALA A 306 -2.92 -19.47 -11.37
CA ALA A 306 -1.61 -19.50 -10.71
C ALA A 306 -1.63 -18.73 -9.37
N LEU A 307 -1.74 -19.47 -8.26
CA LEU A 307 -1.31 -18.95 -6.97
C LEU A 307 0.21 -18.70 -7.07
N PRO A 308 0.71 -17.48 -6.81
CA PRO A 308 2.14 -17.22 -6.86
C PRO A 308 2.84 -18.06 -5.78
N THR A 309 3.96 -18.69 -6.13
CA THR A 309 4.84 -19.33 -5.14
C THR A 309 5.23 -18.27 -4.11
N THR A 310 4.97 -18.51 -2.84
CA THR A 310 5.33 -17.62 -1.74
C THR A 310 6.38 -18.24 -0.82
N LEU A 311 7.26 -17.40 -0.30
CA LEU A 311 8.30 -17.74 0.66
C LEU A 311 8.20 -16.82 1.87
N GLU A 312 7.89 -17.41 3.02
CA GLU A 312 7.90 -16.75 4.32
C GLU A 312 9.27 -16.90 5.00
N ILE A 313 9.77 -15.79 5.54
CA ILE A 313 11.07 -15.69 6.20
C ILE A 313 10.90 -14.88 7.49
N ALA A 314 10.88 -15.58 8.63
CA ALA A 314 10.90 -14.93 9.93
C ALA A 314 12.33 -14.50 10.29
N VAL A 315 12.53 -13.21 10.53
CA VAL A 315 13.78 -12.62 11.04
C VAL A 315 13.49 -11.77 12.27
N ARG A 316 14.52 -11.51 13.08
CA ARG A 316 14.43 -10.57 14.21
C ARG A 316 15.06 -9.24 13.83
N VAL A 317 14.31 -8.15 13.86
CA VAL A 317 14.78 -6.80 13.53
C VAL A 317 14.72 -5.89 14.76
N PRO A 318 15.37 -4.72 14.77
CA PRO A 318 15.08 -3.70 15.77
C PRO A 318 13.62 -3.24 15.63
N THR A 319 13.00 -2.79 16.72
CA THR A 319 11.66 -2.19 16.61
C THR A 319 11.73 -0.90 15.78
N VAL A 320 10.62 -0.54 15.14
CA VAL A 320 10.51 0.67 14.33
C VAL A 320 10.85 1.93 15.14
N ARG A 321 10.44 1.99 16.41
CA ARG A 321 10.90 3.02 17.35
C ARG A 321 12.43 3.08 17.44
N THR A 322 13.11 1.95 17.65
CA THR A 322 14.58 1.89 17.72
C THR A 322 15.25 2.25 16.38
N LEU A 323 14.62 1.95 15.23
CA LEU A 323 15.11 2.39 13.91
C LEU A 323 14.96 3.90 13.71
N LEU A 324 13.90 4.51 14.23
CA LEU A 324 13.64 5.96 14.16
C LEU A 324 14.44 6.78 15.18
N GLU A 325 14.82 6.19 16.31
CA GLU A 325 15.70 6.79 17.33
C GLU A 325 17.20 6.65 16.97
N ALA A 326 17.55 5.82 15.98
CA ALA A 326 18.92 5.60 15.53
C ALA A 326 19.39 6.63 14.48
N ASP A 327 20.68 6.62 14.19
CA ASP A 327 21.27 7.41 13.10
C ASP A 327 20.64 7.00 11.75
N SER A 328 19.80 7.88 11.22
CA SER A 328 19.04 7.65 9.99
C SER A 328 19.90 7.47 8.75
N ALA A 329 21.11 8.04 8.70
CA ALA A 329 22.03 7.80 7.60
C ALA A 329 22.56 6.36 7.67
N ARG A 330 23.03 5.94 8.85
CA ARG A 330 23.54 4.57 9.07
C ARG A 330 22.47 3.50 8.88
N VAL A 331 21.23 3.78 9.28
CA VAL A 331 20.07 2.88 9.07
C VAL A 331 19.83 2.63 7.58
N LEU A 332 19.94 3.66 6.74
CA LEU A 332 19.83 3.53 5.29
C LEU A 332 21.10 2.98 4.63
N ASP A 333 22.29 3.17 5.24
CA ASP A 333 23.53 2.57 4.73
C ASP A 333 23.53 1.04 4.82
N ALA A 334 22.83 0.45 5.80
CA ALA A 334 22.66 -0.99 5.93
C ALA A 334 21.97 -1.63 4.71
N MET A 335 21.14 -0.89 3.96
CA MET A 335 20.57 -1.38 2.69
C MET A 335 21.65 -1.56 1.61
N THR A 336 22.65 -0.69 1.61
CA THR A 336 23.73 -0.64 0.62
C THR A 336 24.98 -1.41 1.03
N SER A 337 24.97 -2.04 2.21
CA SER A 337 26.05 -2.88 2.71
C SER A 337 26.18 -4.19 1.91
N GLY A 338 27.21 -4.99 2.21
CA GLY A 338 27.32 -6.34 1.67
C GLY A 338 26.16 -7.26 2.06
N ALA A 339 25.58 -7.11 3.27
CA ALA A 339 24.45 -7.93 3.70
C ALA A 339 23.13 -7.48 3.07
N GLY A 340 22.89 -6.16 3.00
CA GLY A 340 21.72 -5.59 2.30
C GLY A 340 21.73 -5.94 0.82
N GLN A 341 22.85 -5.69 0.11
CA GLN A 341 23.02 -6.09 -1.29
C GLN A 341 22.83 -7.60 -1.50
N GLY A 342 23.35 -8.45 -0.60
CA GLY A 342 23.16 -9.90 -0.63
C GLY A 342 21.70 -10.32 -0.49
N PHE A 343 20.96 -9.71 0.44
CA PHE A 343 19.52 -9.95 0.62
C PHE A 343 18.74 -9.59 -0.63
N PHE A 344 18.93 -8.38 -1.16
CA PHE A 344 18.20 -7.92 -2.34
C PHE A 344 18.57 -8.71 -3.61
N ALA A 345 19.84 -9.04 -3.81
CA ALA A 345 20.28 -9.86 -4.94
C ALA A 345 19.67 -11.27 -4.89
N SER A 346 19.66 -11.92 -3.72
CA SER A 346 19.03 -13.24 -3.57
C SER A 346 17.50 -13.17 -3.65
N ARG A 347 16.88 -12.05 -3.26
CA ARG A 347 15.45 -11.81 -3.46
C ARG A 347 15.12 -11.76 -4.95
N ARG A 348 15.82 -10.93 -5.72
CA ARG A 348 15.65 -10.87 -7.19
C ARG A 348 15.87 -12.22 -7.85
N ALA A 349 16.92 -12.95 -7.46
CA ALA A 349 17.19 -14.29 -7.98
C ALA A 349 16.03 -15.26 -7.68
N TRP A 350 15.55 -15.32 -6.43
CA TRP A 350 14.45 -16.20 -6.04
C TRP A 350 13.14 -15.85 -6.77
N MET A 351 12.82 -14.57 -6.93
CA MET A 351 11.63 -14.09 -7.65
C MET A 351 11.70 -14.33 -9.18
N ALA A 352 12.92 -14.34 -9.74
CA ALA A 352 13.16 -14.66 -11.15
C ALA A 352 13.23 -16.16 -11.44
N ASN A 353 13.32 -17.02 -10.42
CA ASN A 353 13.40 -18.46 -10.60
C ASN A 353 12.16 -19.02 -11.32
N ARG A 354 12.38 -19.86 -12.34
CA ARG A 354 11.34 -20.60 -13.08
C ARG A 354 11.46 -22.11 -12.90
N GLU A 355 12.47 -22.58 -12.17
CA GLU A 355 12.80 -23.99 -12.03
C GLU A 355 12.53 -24.49 -10.60
N PRO A 356 11.54 -25.39 -10.40
CA PRO A 356 11.23 -25.93 -9.07
C PRO A 356 12.41 -26.65 -8.41
N THR A 357 13.30 -27.25 -9.21
CA THR A 357 14.52 -27.95 -8.75
C THR A 357 15.51 -27.03 -8.04
N ASN A 358 15.48 -25.73 -8.32
CA ASN A 358 16.34 -24.72 -7.68
C ASN A 358 15.68 -24.04 -6.47
N GLU A 359 14.37 -24.22 -6.27
CA GLU A 359 13.57 -23.45 -5.32
C GLU A 359 14.04 -23.60 -3.87
N THR A 360 14.30 -24.82 -3.39
CA THR A 360 14.77 -25.08 -2.01
C THR A 360 16.09 -24.35 -1.73
N ARG A 361 17.09 -24.55 -2.61
CA ARG A 361 18.41 -23.94 -2.48
C ARG A 361 18.34 -22.41 -2.48
N MET A 362 17.57 -21.84 -3.40
CA MET A 362 17.40 -20.39 -3.49
C MET A 362 16.64 -19.81 -2.29
N SER A 363 15.66 -20.54 -1.76
CA SER A 363 14.94 -20.17 -0.54
C SER A 363 15.84 -20.17 0.69
N GLU A 364 16.72 -21.17 0.82
CA GLU A 364 17.74 -21.22 1.88
C GLU A 364 18.76 -20.08 1.76
N THR A 365 19.29 -19.83 0.56
CA THR A 365 20.18 -18.68 0.30
C THR A 365 19.54 -17.35 0.69
N LEU A 366 18.27 -17.15 0.33
CA LEU A 366 17.54 -15.93 0.66
C LEU A 366 17.27 -15.80 2.16
N ARG A 367 16.93 -16.89 2.87
CA ARG A 367 16.81 -16.90 4.34
C ARG A 367 18.13 -16.54 5.03
N LEU A 368 19.26 -17.07 4.56
CA LEU A 368 20.59 -16.76 5.11
C LEU A 368 20.94 -15.27 4.93
N HIS A 369 20.70 -14.69 3.75
CA HIS A 369 20.96 -13.27 3.53
C HIS A 369 19.96 -12.36 4.25
N ALA A 370 18.70 -12.75 4.40
CA ALA A 370 17.72 -12.01 5.19
C ALA A 370 18.14 -11.90 6.67
N GLU A 371 18.61 -12.99 7.29
CA GLU A 371 19.10 -12.96 8.67
C GLU A 371 20.45 -12.24 8.79
N ALA A 372 21.30 -12.26 7.76
CA ALA A 372 22.52 -11.44 7.73
C ALA A 372 22.19 -9.93 7.69
N TYR A 373 21.26 -9.51 6.84
CA TYR A 373 20.82 -8.12 6.76
C TYR A 373 20.08 -7.68 8.05
N ALA A 374 19.19 -8.52 8.58
CA ALA A 374 18.53 -8.28 9.85
C ALA A 374 19.54 -8.15 11.01
N ARG A 375 20.66 -8.89 10.98
CA ARG A 375 21.76 -8.72 11.95
C ARG A 375 22.43 -7.38 11.85
N GLU A 376 22.71 -6.89 10.64
CA GLU A 376 23.33 -5.58 10.45
C GLU A 376 22.44 -4.45 10.94
N LEU A 377 21.13 -4.49 10.66
CA LEU A 377 20.15 -3.56 11.23
C LEU A 377 20.20 -3.54 12.78
N ARG A 378 20.40 -4.71 13.43
CA ARG A 378 20.56 -4.81 14.90
C ARG A 378 21.88 -4.25 15.45
N GLU A 379 22.93 -4.16 14.63
CA GLU A 379 24.19 -3.52 15.02
C GLU A 379 24.17 -2.00 14.82
N VAL A 380 23.45 -1.54 13.79
CA VAL A 380 23.23 -0.11 13.53
C VAL A 380 22.27 0.51 14.55
N ALA A 381 21.11 -0.11 14.78
CA ALA A 381 20.06 0.39 15.65
C ALA A 381 19.94 -0.51 16.91
N LYS A 382 20.72 -0.16 17.95
CA LYS A 382 20.82 -0.92 19.20
C LYS A 382 19.67 -0.56 20.15
N GLY A 383 18.76 -1.49 20.39
CA GLY A 383 17.64 -1.28 21.31
C GLY A 383 16.62 -2.42 21.29
N GLY A 384 15.34 -2.06 21.33
CA GLY A 384 14.23 -3.01 21.29
C GLY A 384 14.23 -3.84 20.00
N ARG A 385 13.70 -5.06 20.07
CA ARG A 385 13.68 -6.00 18.93
C ARG A 385 12.30 -6.62 18.75
N SER A 386 11.79 -6.64 17.52
CA SER A 386 10.57 -7.32 17.09
C SER A 386 10.89 -8.49 16.16
N ASN A 387 9.93 -9.42 16.03
CA ASN A 387 9.94 -10.40 14.95
C ASN A 387 9.28 -9.76 13.71
N LEU A 388 9.86 -9.98 12.54
CA LEU A 388 9.33 -9.55 11.24
C LEU A 388 9.25 -10.79 10.34
N THR A 389 8.08 -11.04 9.76
CA THR A 389 7.92 -12.02 8.69
C THR A 389 8.03 -11.29 7.36
N ILE A 390 9.14 -11.50 6.65
CA ILE A 390 9.29 -11.07 5.27
C ILE A 390 8.62 -12.12 4.39
N VAL A 391 7.68 -11.69 3.54
CA VAL A 391 7.04 -12.56 2.55
C VAL A 391 7.52 -12.15 1.17
N VAL A 392 7.89 -13.13 0.35
CA VAL A 392 8.39 -12.94 -1.02
C VAL A 392 7.54 -13.78 -1.96
N ALA A 393 7.10 -13.22 -3.10
CA ALA A 393 6.20 -13.90 -4.03
C ALA A 393 6.75 -13.93 -5.46
N GLN A 394 6.63 -15.06 -6.16
CA GLN A 394 6.95 -15.20 -7.58
C GLN A 394 5.72 -14.85 -8.44
N SER A 395 5.65 -13.61 -8.94
CA SER A 395 4.69 -13.24 -9.98
C SER A 395 5.31 -12.28 -11.00
N ALA A 396 5.23 -12.65 -12.29
CA ALA A 396 5.63 -11.75 -13.39
C ALA A 396 4.57 -10.66 -13.65
N SER A 397 3.35 -10.85 -13.16
CA SER A 397 2.30 -9.84 -13.10
C SER A 397 2.69 -8.72 -12.13
N VAL A 398 2.93 -7.54 -12.70
CA VAL A 398 2.94 -6.27 -11.97
C VAL A 398 1.50 -5.98 -11.54
N GLY A 399 1.15 -6.37 -10.31
CA GLY A 399 -0.08 -5.97 -9.66
C GLY A 399 -0.89 -7.11 -9.06
N PHE A 400 -1.18 -6.96 -7.76
CA PHE A 400 -2.35 -7.44 -7.02
C PHE A 400 -2.69 -8.94 -7.03
N PHE A 401 -2.87 -9.48 -5.82
CA PHE A 401 -3.51 -10.78 -5.57
C PHE A 401 -4.37 -10.64 -4.32
N SER A 402 -5.65 -11.06 -4.37
CA SER A 402 -6.58 -10.96 -3.22
C SER A 402 -7.19 -12.29 -2.76
N THR A 403 -6.76 -13.43 -3.31
CA THR A 403 -7.43 -14.74 -3.11
C THR A 403 -6.96 -15.58 -1.93
N ALA A 404 -5.98 -15.15 -1.14
CA ALA A 404 -5.42 -15.93 -0.02
C ALA A 404 -5.94 -15.54 1.39
N PHE A 405 -6.77 -14.50 1.51
CA PHE A 405 -6.99 -13.81 2.80
C PHE A 405 -8.12 -14.38 3.69
N THR A 406 -8.96 -15.28 3.18
CA THR A 406 -10.10 -15.86 3.94
C THR A 406 -9.69 -16.68 5.17
N LYS A 407 -8.40 -17.05 5.33
CA LYS A 407 -7.90 -17.76 6.52
C LYS A 407 -7.41 -16.87 7.67
N THR A 408 -7.28 -15.56 7.46
CA THR A 408 -6.87 -14.64 8.53
C THR A 408 -8.07 -14.15 9.36
N LEU A 409 -9.30 -14.29 8.83
CA LEU A 409 -10.51 -13.79 9.48
C LEU A 409 -11.03 -14.67 10.65
N ASP A 410 -10.60 -15.93 10.77
CA ASP A 410 -10.90 -16.77 11.94
C ASP A 410 -10.19 -16.30 13.24
N PHE A 411 -9.22 -15.37 13.16
CA PHE A 411 -8.47 -14.91 14.34
C PHE A 411 -9.00 -13.60 14.98
N LEU A 412 -9.90 -12.87 14.32
CA LEU A 412 -10.43 -11.58 14.84
C LEU A 412 -11.84 -11.68 15.43
N ALA A 413 -12.39 -12.89 15.58
CA ALA A 413 -13.69 -13.13 16.21
C ALA A 413 -13.61 -13.38 17.73
N ASN A 414 -12.43 -13.65 18.29
CA ASN A 414 -12.21 -13.84 19.73
C ASN A 414 -10.71 -13.77 20.10
N THR A 415 -10.29 -12.74 20.83
CA THR A 415 -9.70 -12.89 22.19
C THR A 415 -9.26 -11.53 22.74
N ASP A 416 -9.69 -11.24 23.98
CA ASP A 416 -8.84 -10.50 24.91
C ASP A 416 -7.51 -11.24 25.06
N HIS A 417 -6.39 -10.57 24.74
CA HIS A 417 -5.07 -10.62 25.38
C HIS A 417 -3.94 -10.19 24.43
N ALA A 418 -2.88 -9.62 25.00
CA ALA A 418 -1.85 -8.88 24.27
C ALA A 418 -0.99 -9.74 23.32
N ASN A 419 -0.83 -9.29 22.07
CA ASN A 419 0.25 -9.74 21.18
C ASN A 419 0.64 -8.66 20.14
N PRO A 420 1.82 -8.00 20.26
CA PRO A 420 2.24 -6.94 19.35
C PRO A 420 3.07 -7.49 18.18
N ALA A 421 2.41 -7.81 17.07
CA ALA A 421 3.05 -8.41 15.89
C ALA A 421 2.55 -7.83 14.55
N TYR A 422 2.82 -6.54 14.31
CA TYR A 422 2.56 -5.89 13.01
C TYR A 422 3.75 -5.08 12.50
N GLY A 423 4.10 -5.33 11.23
CA GLY A 423 5.13 -4.64 10.49
C GLY A 423 5.03 -5.05 9.02
N LEU A 424 4.60 -4.12 8.15
CA LEU A 424 4.15 -4.44 6.80
C LEU A 424 5.18 -4.02 5.75
N VAL A 425 5.91 -5.00 5.20
CA VAL A 425 6.61 -4.90 3.91
C VAL A 425 5.74 -5.60 2.87
N ALA A 426 5.48 -4.98 1.72
CA ALA A 426 4.71 -5.62 0.66
C ALA A 426 5.47 -6.76 -0.06
N GLY A 427 5.27 -7.98 0.43
CA GLY A 427 5.00 -9.17 -0.37
C GLY A 427 3.74 -9.84 0.20
N VAL A 428 2.85 -10.36 -0.65
CA VAL A 428 1.47 -10.69 -0.24
C VAL A 428 1.39 -11.99 0.60
N VAL A 429 0.46 -11.98 1.55
CA VAL A 429 0.32 -12.84 2.75
C VAL A 429 0.17 -14.35 2.50
N GLY A 430 0.72 -15.14 3.45
CA GLY A 430 0.37 -16.54 3.70
C GLY A 430 0.37 -16.85 5.21
N ALA A 431 -0.52 -17.76 5.62
CA ALA A 431 -0.44 -18.63 6.81
C ALA A 431 -1.68 -19.56 6.85
N GLY A 432 -1.50 -20.88 6.97
CA GLY A 432 -2.64 -21.79 7.28
C GLY A 432 -2.82 -23.08 6.45
N VAL A 433 -1.75 -23.74 6.01
CA VAL A 433 -1.81 -25.14 5.49
C VAL A 433 -0.61 -25.98 5.96
N THR A 434 -0.52 -26.27 7.26
CA THR A 434 0.50 -27.24 7.76
C THR A 434 -0.05 -28.23 8.80
N PHE A 435 -1.33 -28.14 9.17
CA PHE A 435 -1.92 -29.03 10.20
C PHE A 435 -2.80 -30.18 9.66
N TYR A 436 -3.22 -30.16 8.39
CA TYR A 436 -4.18 -31.16 7.88
C TYR A 436 -3.57 -32.31 7.05
N VAL A 437 -2.28 -32.22 6.67
CA VAL A 437 -1.62 -33.26 5.85
C VAL A 437 -0.91 -34.32 6.72
N LYS A 438 -0.71 -34.07 8.03
CA LYS A 438 0.06 -34.97 8.91
C LYS A 438 -0.78 -35.97 9.73
N PHE A 439 -2.11 -35.95 9.60
CA PHE A 439 -3.02 -36.90 10.27
C PHE A 439 -4.16 -37.36 9.35
N GLN A 440 -3.83 -38.10 8.29
CA GLN A 440 -4.74 -39.15 7.83
C GLN A 440 -4.35 -40.49 8.47
N PRO A 441 -5.22 -41.13 9.28
CA PRO A 441 -4.99 -42.49 9.72
C PRO A 441 -5.06 -43.43 8.51
N THR A 442 -4.06 -44.29 8.35
CA THR A 442 -3.97 -45.27 7.26
C THR A 442 -5.12 -46.28 7.31
N ARG A 443 -6.19 -46.01 6.55
CA ARG A 443 -7.25 -46.99 6.32
C ARG A 443 -6.72 -48.13 5.45
N ARG A 444 -6.41 -49.27 6.08
CA ARG A 444 -6.16 -50.55 5.41
C ARG A 444 -7.40 -50.95 4.61
N HIS A 445 -7.33 -50.93 3.28
CA HIS A 445 -8.30 -51.63 2.46
C HIS A 445 -8.13 -53.14 2.65
N LYS A 446 -9.16 -53.81 3.18
CA LYS A 446 -9.28 -55.27 3.05
C LYS A 446 -9.72 -55.58 1.62
N LEU A 447 -8.98 -56.43 0.92
CA LEU A 447 -9.48 -57.06 -0.29
C LEU A 447 -10.63 -58.01 0.05
N THR A 448 -11.72 -57.92 -0.70
CA THR A 448 -12.76 -58.95 -0.78
C THR A 448 -13.02 -59.22 -2.25
N VAL A 449 -12.79 -60.48 -2.65
CA VAL A 449 -12.91 -60.97 -4.03
C VAL A 449 -14.32 -61.52 -4.25
N PRO A 450 -15.07 -61.06 -5.26
CA PRO A 450 -16.22 -61.78 -5.82
C PRO A 450 -15.75 -62.78 -6.89
N ARG A 451 -16.40 -63.94 -6.97
CA ARG A 451 -16.17 -64.94 -8.03
C ARG A 451 -17.00 -64.62 -9.28
N ASN A 452 -16.38 -64.81 -10.44
CA ASN A 452 -16.95 -64.87 -11.81
C ASN A 452 -17.96 -66.02 -12.02
N PRO A 453 -18.59 -66.17 -13.21
CA PRO A 453 -19.24 -65.19 -14.12
C PRO A 453 -20.69 -65.68 -14.45
N PRO A 454 -21.42 -65.25 -15.53
CA PRO A 454 -21.08 -65.40 -16.96
C PRO A 454 -21.38 -64.08 -17.75
N GLU A 455 -21.42 -63.95 -19.09
CA GLU A 455 -21.14 -64.85 -20.24
C GLU A 455 -20.59 -64.05 -21.45
N THR A 456 -20.43 -64.68 -22.62
CA THR A 456 -19.92 -64.08 -23.89
C THR A 456 -21.01 -63.61 -24.85
N THR A 457 -20.86 -62.42 -25.45
CA THR A 457 -21.09 -62.24 -26.91
C THR A 457 -20.37 -61.01 -27.48
N ILE A 458 -19.80 -61.16 -28.67
CA ILE A 458 -19.33 -60.09 -29.58
C ILE A 458 -20.13 -60.30 -30.88
N PRO A 459 -20.68 -59.26 -31.51
CA PRO A 459 -20.08 -58.84 -32.78
C PRO A 459 -19.99 -57.32 -32.97
N ILE A 460 -18.90 -56.93 -33.62
CA ILE A 460 -18.67 -55.60 -34.21
C ILE A 460 -19.64 -55.39 -35.38
N PHE A 461 -20.25 -54.22 -35.53
CA PHE A 461 -20.40 -53.55 -36.84
C PHE A 461 -20.55 -52.04 -36.68
N THR A 462 -20.06 -51.32 -37.69
CA THR A 462 -19.76 -49.87 -37.68
C THR A 462 -20.85 -49.01 -38.30
N ALA A 463 -20.99 -47.79 -37.78
CA ALA A 463 -21.22 -46.58 -38.55
C ALA A 463 -20.37 -45.45 -37.93
#